data_AF-A0A544STD7-F1
#
_entry.id   AF-A0A544STD7-F1
#
_cell.length_a   1.000
_cell.length_b   1.000
_cell.length_c   1.000
_cell.angle_alpha   90.00
_cell.angle_beta   90.00
_cell.angle_gamma   90.00
#
_symmetry.space_group_name_H-M   'P 1'
#
loop_
_entity.id
_entity.type
_entity.pdbx_description
1 polymer ?
#
loop_
_entity_poly.entity_id
_entity_poly.type
_entity_poly.pdbx_seq_one_letter_code
_entity_poly.pdbx_strand_id
1 'polypeptide(L)'
;MAFVRRVGSYFEPQDHWKKLMYWANENAIFPPHQSFIGISLENPEFVKNDHCRHDACVTIPASFVKEKHISIQFKNLDDGQYALYSLYDESEKLNLAYKYMLYR
;
A
#
# COMPACT_ATOMS: atom_id res chain seq x y z
N MET A 1 9.88 -0.16 -4.89
CA MET A 1 8.56 0.54 -4.92
C MET A 1 8.73 1.96 -4.41
N ALA A 2 7.93 2.90 -4.91
CA ALA A 2 7.72 4.20 -4.27
C ALA A 2 6.51 4.11 -3.33
N PHE A 3 6.52 4.83 -2.21
CA PHE A 3 5.43 4.79 -1.24
C PHE A 3 5.24 6.09 -0.46
N VAL A 4 4.01 6.27 0.04
CA VAL A 4 3.66 7.30 1.02
C VAL A 4 3.09 6.59 2.24
N ARG A 5 3.64 6.88 3.43
CA ARG A 5 3.15 6.35 4.71
C ARG A 5 2.10 7.28 5.32
N ARG A 6 1.06 6.69 5.87
CA ARG A 6 0.11 7.32 6.78
C ARG A 6 0.13 6.61 8.13
N VAL A 7 -0.11 7.37 9.19
CA VAL A 7 -0.41 6.85 10.53
C VAL A 7 -1.84 7.28 10.90
N GLY A 8 -2.64 6.35 11.43
CA GLY A 8 -4.03 6.58 11.77
C GLY A 8 -4.93 5.38 11.42
N SER A 9 -6.23 5.50 11.71
CA SER A 9 -7.19 4.41 11.52
C SER A 9 -7.27 4.01 10.04
N TYR A 10 -7.36 2.70 9.76
CA TYR A 10 -7.59 2.21 8.40
C TYR A 10 -8.98 2.58 7.84
N PHE A 11 -9.90 3.02 8.70
CA PHE A 11 -11.27 3.42 8.33
C PHE A 11 -11.44 4.93 8.12
N GLU A 12 -10.37 5.71 8.23
CA GLU A 12 -10.36 7.14 7.97
C GLU A 12 -10.02 7.46 6.51
N PRO A 13 -10.21 8.72 6.05
CA PRO A 13 -9.81 9.14 4.71
C PRO A 13 -8.34 8.79 4.39
N GLN A 14 -8.15 8.11 3.27
CA GLN A 14 -6.86 7.56 2.86
C GLN A 14 -6.07 8.54 1.96
N ASP A 15 -5.83 9.76 2.43
CA ASP A 15 -5.26 10.85 1.60
C ASP A 15 -3.83 10.60 1.10
N HIS A 16 -3.08 9.69 1.71
CA HIS A 16 -1.77 9.29 1.21
C HIS A 16 -1.85 8.56 -0.14
N TRP A 17 -2.97 7.89 -0.46
CA TRP A 17 -3.22 7.40 -1.81
C TRP A 17 -3.33 8.54 -2.81
N LYS A 18 -4.04 9.63 -2.50
CA LYS A 18 -4.12 10.80 -3.40
C LYS A 18 -2.74 11.38 -3.69
N LYS A 19 -1.89 11.52 -2.66
CA LYS A 19 -0.50 12.00 -2.82
C LYS A 19 0.32 11.07 -3.71
N LEU A 20 0.24 9.76 -3.48
CA LEU A 20 0.92 8.76 -4.30
C LEU A 20 0.44 8.81 -5.75
N MET A 21 -0.88 8.85 -5.98
CA MET A 21 -1.46 8.87 -7.33
C MET A 21 -1.09 10.12 -8.09
N TYR A 22 -1.11 11.29 -7.45
CA TYR A 22 -0.66 12.54 -8.05
C TYR A 22 0.81 12.44 -8.48
N TRP A 23 1.69 12.02 -7.56
CA TRP A 23 3.10 11.83 -7.87
C TRP A 23 3.32 10.80 -8.99
N ALA A 24 2.60 9.68 -8.97
CA ALA A 24 2.71 8.63 -9.97
C ALA A 24 2.30 9.14 -11.36
N ASN A 25 1.21 9.92 -11.44
CA ASN A 25 0.74 10.50 -12.69
C ASN A 25 1.75 11.48 -13.30
N GLU A 26 2.31 12.39 -12.50
CA GLU A 26 3.35 13.34 -12.94
C GLU A 26 4.61 12.65 -13.47
N ASN A 27 4.84 11.39 -13.09
CA ASN A 27 6.00 10.59 -13.47
C ASN A 27 5.68 9.45 -14.44
N ALA A 28 4.49 9.46 -15.05
CA ALA A 28 4.03 8.43 -16.00
C ALA A 28 4.08 6.99 -15.44
N ILE A 29 3.79 6.85 -14.15
CA ILE A 29 3.72 5.58 -13.44
C ILE A 29 2.25 5.17 -13.32
N PHE A 30 1.80 4.29 -14.21
CA PHE A 30 0.41 3.86 -14.28
C PHE A 30 0.26 2.38 -14.73
N PRO A 31 -0.93 1.77 -14.54
CA PRO A 31 -1.24 0.45 -15.05
C PRO A 31 -1.25 0.44 -16.59
N PRO A 32 -1.03 -0.71 -17.26
CA PRO A 32 -0.94 -2.06 -16.68
C PRO A 32 0.47 -2.44 -16.21
N HIS A 33 1.48 -1.64 -16.53
CA HIS A 33 2.87 -1.98 -16.25
C HIS A 33 3.16 -1.97 -14.75
N GLN A 34 2.57 -1.00 -14.02
CA GLN A 34 2.83 -0.81 -12.61
C GLN A 34 1.63 -1.22 -11.76
N SER A 35 1.91 -1.81 -10.59
CA SER A 35 0.92 -2.29 -9.62
C SER A 35 0.86 -1.36 -8.41
N PHE A 36 -0.35 -1.04 -7.98
CA PHE A 36 -0.61 -0.30 -6.76
C PHE A 36 -0.90 -1.28 -5.61
N ILE A 37 -0.25 -1.06 -4.48
CA ILE A 37 -0.23 -2.02 -3.36
C ILE A 37 -0.48 -1.25 -2.05
N GLY A 38 -1.50 -1.66 -1.29
CA GLY A 38 -1.71 -1.21 0.08
C GLY A 38 -1.08 -2.18 1.07
N ILE A 39 -0.29 -1.67 2.03
CA ILE A 39 0.35 -2.49 3.06
C ILE A 39 -0.10 -1.97 4.43
N SER A 40 -0.90 -2.77 5.13
CA SER A 40 -1.23 -2.57 6.54
C SER A 40 -0.10 -3.16 7.40
N LEU A 41 0.59 -2.32 8.17
CA LEU A 41 1.78 -2.76 8.93
C LEU A 41 1.43 -3.34 10.30
N GLU A 42 0.29 -2.94 10.87
CA GLU A 42 -0.17 -3.40 12.17
C GLU A 42 -1.55 -4.06 12.07
N ASN A 43 -1.78 -5.04 12.95
CA ASN A 43 -3.11 -5.59 13.18
C ASN A 43 -3.88 -4.68 14.17
N PRO A 44 -5.03 -4.09 13.75
CA PRO A 44 -5.79 -3.17 14.58
C PRO A 44 -6.50 -3.85 15.77
N GLU A 45 -6.50 -5.19 15.85
CA GLU A 45 -6.95 -5.93 17.04
C GLU A 45 -5.96 -5.80 18.21
N PHE A 46 -4.68 -5.52 17.92
CA PHE A 46 -3.61 -5.44 18.92
C PHE A 46 -2.95 -4.05 19.03
N VAL A 47 -3.05 -3.23 17.98
CA VAL A 47 -2.51 -1.86 17.95
C VAL A 47 -3.67 -0.88 17.88
N LYS A 48 -3.62 0.18 18.69
CA LYS A 48 -4.64 1.23 18.65
C LYS A 48 -4.74 1.82 17.23
N ASN A 49 -5.97 2.04 16.77
CA ASN A 49 -6.23 2.51 15.41
C ASN A 49 -5.43 3.77 15.02
N ASP A 50 -5.26 4.72 15.95
CA ASP A 50 -4.50 5.96 15.74
C ASP A 50 -2.97 5.76 15.63
N HIS A 51 -2.46 4.57 15.95
CA HIS A 51 -1.05 4.18 15.84
C HIS A 51 -0.77 3.25 14.65
N CYS A 52 -1.81 2.72 13.99
CA CYS A 52 -1.66 1.87 12.82
C CYS A 52 -1.03 2.64 11.65
N ARG A 53 -0.14 1.99 10.91
CA ARG A 53 0.58 2.53 9.77
C ARG A 53 0.11 1.83 8.51
N HIS A 54 -0.16 2.63 7.49
CA HIS A 54 -0.54 2.15 6.17
C HIS A 54 0.38 2.77 5.12
N ASP A 55 0.98 1.92 4.28
CA ASP A 55 1.76 2.37 3.14
C ASP A 55 0.94 2.19 1.85
N ALA A 56 0.67 3.30 1.17
CA ALA A 56 0.24 3.26 -0.22
C ALA A 56 1.50 3.17 -1.09
N CYS A 57 1.61 2.13 -1.90
CA CYS A 57 2.80 1.83 -2.68
C CYS A 57 2.46 1.72 -4.18
N VAL A 58 3.45 1.99 -5.02
CA VAL A 58 3.42 1.66 -6.45
C VAL A 58 4.74 1.02 -6.88
N THR A 59 4.68 0.01 -7.73
CA THR A 59 5.88 -0.53 -8.37
C THR A 59 6.46 0.51 -9.33
N ILE A 60 7.78 0.48 -9.49
CA ILE A 60 8.51 1.41 -10.35
C ILE A 60 9.46 0.61 -11.26
N PRO A 61 9.77 1.09 -12.46
CA PRO A 61 10.76 0.46 -13.33
C PRO A 61 12.10 0.26 -12.62
N ALA A 62 12.82 -0.82 -12.95
CA ALA A 62 14.15 -1.07 -12.39
C ALA A 62 15.15 0.06 -12.72
N SER A 63 14.97 0.71 -13.87
CA SER A 63 15.77 1.84 -14.34
C SER A 63 15.35 3.20 -13.75
N PHE A 64 14.39 3.24 -12.83
CA PHE A 64 13.88 4.50 -12.26
C PHE A 64 14.94 5.19 -11.40
N VAL A 65 15.24 6.45 -11.70
CA VAL A 65 16.26 7.26 -11.00
C VAL A 65 15.67 7.90 -9.76
N LYS A 66 15.77 7.21 -8.63
CA LYS A 66 15.11 7.56 -7.35
C LYS A 66 15.62 8.88 -6.76
N GLU A 67 16.88 9.20 -7.00
CA GLU A 67 17.59 10.34 -6.40
C GLU A 67 16.98 11.70 -6.79
N LYS A 68 16.22 11.74 -7.90
CA LYS A 68 15.52 12.94 -8.37
C LYS A 68 14.20 13.21 -7.66
N HIS A 69 13.72 12.30 -6.80
CA HIS A 69 12.37 12.35 -6.22
C HIS A 69 12.41 12.44 -4.69
N ILE A 70 12.79 13.60 -4.17
CA ILE A 70 12.90 13.86 -2.72
C ILE A 70 11.54 13.90 -1.98
N SER A 71 10.43 14.06 -2.72
CA SER A 71 9.08 14.18 -2.14
C SER A 71 8.40 12.83 -1.87
N ILE A 72 9.04 11.72 -2.23
CA ILE A 72 8.50 10.38 -2.02
C ILE A 72 9.56 9.44 -1.42
N GLN A 73 9.10 8.41 -0.73
CA GLN A 73 9.96 7.41 -0.13
C GLN A 73 10.04 6.16 -1.00
N PHE A 74 11.14 5.41 -0.87
CA PHE A 74 11.37 4.18 -1.61
C PHE A 74 11.68 3.03 -0.68
N LYS A 75 11.11 1.86 -0.97
CA LYS A 75 11.41 0.61 -0.26
C LYS A 75 11.28 -0.60 -1.19
N ASN A 76 11.87 -1.71 -0.80
CA ASN A 76 11.61 -3.01 -1.41
C ASN A 76 10.49 -3.74 -0.66
N LEU A 77 9.81 -4.65 -1.35
CA LEU A 77 9.02 -5.69 -0.71
C LEU A 77 9.98 -6.87 -0.54
N ASP A 78 9.96 -7.52 0.62
CA ASP A 78 10.83 -8.66 0.87
C ASP A 78 10.52 -9.80 -0.09
N ASP A 79 11.53 -10.58 -0.45
CA ASP A 79 11.33 -11.78 -1.25
C ASP A 79 10.71 -12.92 -0.41
N GLY A 80 10.35 -14.01 -1.08
CA GLY A 80 9.80 -15.19 -0.43
C GLY A 80 8.39 -15.54 -0.86
N GLN A 81 7.80 -16.49 -0.14
CA GLN A 81 6.46 -17.00 -0.42
C GLN A 81 5.41 -16.15 0.30
N TYR A 82 4.37 -15.79 -0.43
CA TYR A 82 3.22 -15.05 0.09
C TYR A 82 1.96 -15.90 -0.05
N ALA A 83 1.13 -15.93 1.01
CA ALA A 83 -0.22 -16.44 0.90
C ALA A 83 -1.04 -15.49 0.00
N LEU A 84 -1.83 -16.04 -0.92
CA LEU A 84 -2.62 -15.27 -1.87
C LEU A 84 -4.10 -15.62 -1.73
N TYR A 85 -4.93 -14.59 -1.62
CA TYR A 85 -6.38 -14.69 -1.68
C TYR A 85 -6.92 -13.62 -2.63
N SER A 86 -7.62 -14.04 -3.67
CA SER A 86 -8.24 -13.13 -4.63
C SER A 86 -9.60 -12.68 -4.12
N LEU A 87 -9.79 -11.37 -3.99
CA LEU A 87 -11.05 -10.75 -3.62
C LEU A 87 -11.53 -9.83 -4.76
N TYR A 88 -12.76 -10.02 -5.21
CA TYR A 88 -13.45 -9.09 -6.10
C TYR A 88 -14.75 -8.68 -5.41
N ASP A 89 -14.67 -7.63 -4.61
CA ASP A 89 -15.77 -7.18 -3.74
C ASP A 89 -15.53 -5.73 -3.28
N GLU A 90 -16.44 -5.20 -2.48
CA GLU A 90 -16.32 -3.88 -1.84
C GLU A 90 -15.16 -3.83 -0.83
N SER A 91 -14.57 -2.65 -0.68
CA SER A 91 -13.43 -2.44 0.23
C SER A 91 -13.73 -2.79 1.69
N GLU A 92 -14.99 -2.69 2.12
CA GLU A 92 -15.43 -3.05 3.48
C GLU A 92 -15.27 -4.56 3.77
N LYS A 93 -15.29 -5.41 2.73
CA LYS A 93 -15.11 -6.86 2.84
C LYS A 93 -13.64 -7.27 3.03
N LEU A 94 -12.70 -6.34 2.86
CA LEU A 94 -11.28 -6.62 3.00
C LEU A 94 -10.93 -7.16 4.40
N ASN A 95 -11.57 -6.67 5.46
CA ASN A 95 -11.37 -7.21 6.82
C ASN A 95 -11.77 -8.68 6.93
N LEU A 96 -12.87 -9.08 6.27
CA LEU A 96 -13.32 -10.47 6.26
C LEU A 96 -12.34 -11.38 5.51
N ALA A 97 -11.77 -10.89 4.40
CA ALA A 97 -10.73 -11.61 3.67
C ALA A 97 -9.47 -11.82 4.52
N TYR A 98 -9.00 -10.81 5.25
CA TYR A 98 -7.89 -10.97 6.19
C TYR A 98 -8.19 -12.01 7.27
N LYS A 99 -9.38 -11.95 7.89
CA LYS A 99 -9.78 -12.94 8.90
C LYS A 99 -9.85 -14.35 8.34
N TYR A 100 -10.35 -14.50 7.11
CA TYR A 100 -10.37 -15.78 6.41
C TYR A 100 -8.95 -16.32 6.20
N MET A 101 -8.00 -15.48 5.77
CA MET A 101 -6.62 -15.92 5.53
C MET A 101 -5.83 -16.26 6.80
N LEU A 102 -6.08 -15.55 7.90
CA LEU A 102 -5.28 -15.67 9.13
C LEU A 102 -5.80 -16.74 10.10
N TYR A 103 -7.11 -17.02 10.08
CA TYR A 103 -7.77 -17.85 11.09
C TYR A 103 -8.51 -19.06 10.51
N ARG A 104 -8.33 -19.38 9.23
CA ARG A 104 -8.77 -20.67 8.66
C ARG A 104 -7.63 -21.68 8.57
#